data_AF-A0A9D9FUY0-F1
#
_entry.id   AF-A0A9D9FUY0-F1
#
_cell.length_a   1.000
_cell.length_b   1.000
_cell.length_c   1.000
_cell.angle_alpha   90.00
_cell.angle_beta   90.00
_cell.angle_gamma   90.00
#
_symmetry.space_group_name_H-M   'P 1'
#
loop_
_entity.id
_entity.type
_entity.pdbx_description
1 polymer ?
#
loop_
_entity_poly.entity_id
_entity_poly.type
_entity_poly.pdbx_seq_one_letter_code
_entity_poly.pdbx_strand_id
1 'polypeptide(L)' 'MSAPKQRPAWQTILISLVMTTALVAIAYNTWKYANMGARQYARGTLLTDLRFFVGLLAVFLVLTFSDRIIQFVRSKLSGD' A
#
# COMPACT_ATOMS: atom_id res chain seq x y z
N MET A 1 15.07 26.34 -24.93
CA MET A 1 14.90 25.13 -24.10
C MET A 1 14.46 25.59 -22.72
N SER A 2 13.21 25.35 -22.34
CA SER A 2 12.69 25.77 -21.04
C SER A 2 13.27 24.86 -19.95
N ALA A 3 14.01 25.44 -19.00
CA ALA A 3 14.59 24.70 -17.88
C ALA A 3 13.50 23.91 -17.13
N PRO A 4 13.74 22.65 -16.72
CA PRO A 4 12.76 21.90 -15.95
C PRO A 4 12.45 22.67 -14.67
N LYS A 5 11.16 22.98 -14.44
CA LYS A 5 10.68 23.58 -13.19
C LYS A 5 11.02 22.61 -12.05
N GLN A 6 12.16 22.85 -11.39
CA GLN A 6 12.61 22.07 -10.27
C GLN A 6 11.64 22.35 -9.11
N ARG A 7 10.87 21.33 -8.70
CA ARG A 7 9.94 21.48 -7.58
C ARG A 7 10.77 21.77 -6.31
N PRO A 8 10.36 22.74 -5.47
CA PRO A 8 11.08 23.05 -4.24
C PRO A 8 11.22 21.81 -3.34
N ALA A 9 12.38 21.65 -2.71
CA ALA A 9 12.69 20.47 -1.89
C ALA A 9 11.65 20.18 -0.80
N TRP A 10 11.06 21.22 -0.19
CA TRP A 10 10.01 21.07 0.82
C TRP A 10 8.74 20.42 0.27
N GLN A 11 8.38 20.68 -0.99
CA GLN A 11 7.22 20.05 -1.63
C GLN A 11 7.47 18.56 -1.84
N THR A 12 8.67 18.19 -2.28
CA THR A 12 9.05 16.78 -2.45
C THR A 12 9.01 16.04 -1.12
N ILE A 13 9.56 16.64 -0.05
CA ILE A 13 9.52 16.06 1.30
C ILE A 13 8.08 15.88 1.78
N LEU A 14 7.23 16.89 1.61
CA LEU A 14 5.83 16.84 2.02
C LEU A 14 5.05 15.77 1.25
N ILE A 15 5.23 15.67 -0.06
CA ILE A 15 4.59 14.63 -0.89
C ILE A 15 5.03 13.23 -0.44
N SER A 16 6.33 13.02 -0.25
CA SER A 16 6.87 11.74 0.23
C SER A 16 6.31 11.38 1.60
N LEU A 17 6.21 12.34 2.52
CA LEU A 17 5.64 12.13 3.85
C LEU A 17 4.17 11.70 3.74
N VAL A 18 3.35 12.45 3.00
CA VAL A 18 1.92 12.13 2.81
C VAL A 18 1.73 10.75 2.19
N MET A 19 2.49 10.42 1.14
CA MET A 19 2.43 9.11 0.49
C MET A 19 2.86 7.99 1.43
N THR A 20 3.93 8.19 2.20
CA THR A 20 4.39 7.21 3.19
C THR A 20 3.32 6.98 4.25
N THR A 21 2.75 8.04 4.82
CA THR A 21 1.67 7.94 5.81
C THR A 21 0.45 7.22 5.24
N ALA A 22 0.07 7.51 3.99
CA ALA A 22 -1.05 6.85 3.32
C ALA A 22 -0.79 5.34 3.14
N LEU A 23 0.38 4.95 2.65
CA LEU A 23 0.75 3.55 2.47
C LEU A 23 0.80 2.80 3.81
N VAL A 24 1.34 3.43 4.86
CA VAL A 24 1.35 2.86 6.22
C VAL A 24 -0.08 2.67 6.74
N ALA A 25 -0.96 3.66 6.56
CA ALA A 25 -2.36 3.56 6.98
C ALA A 25 -3.11 2.44 6.24
N ILE A 26 -2.88 2.29 4.93
CA ILE A 26 -3.47 1.21 4.12
C ILE A 26 -2.96 -0.14 4.59
N ALA A 27 -1.65 -0.29 4.78
CA ALA A 27 -1.04 -1.53 5.26
C ALA A 27 -1.56 -1.91 6.64
N TYR A 28 -1.60 -0.97 7.58
CA TYR A 28 -2.09 -1.20 8.94
C TYR A 28 -3.56 -1.66 8.94
N ASN A 29 -4.43 -0.97 8.20
CA ASN A 29 -5.84 -1.34 8.11
C ASN A 29 -6.02 -2.72 7.47
N THR A 30 -5.30 -2.99 6.37
CA THR A 30 -5.32 -4.29 5.69
C THR A 30 -4.93 -5.41 6.64
N TRP A 31 -3.82 -5.24 7.36
CA TRP A 31 -3.35 -6.22 8.35
C TRP A 31 -4.36 -6.42 9.48
N LYS A 32 -4.95 -5.34 10.01
CA LYS A 32 -5.96 -5.39 11.08
C LYS A 32 -7.19 -6.17 10.63
N TYR A 33 -7.75 -5.86 9.47
CA TYR A 33 -8.94 -6.54 8.95
C TYR A 33 -8.66 -7.99 8.55
N ALA A 34 -7.50 -8.27 7.95
CA ALA A 34 -7.09 -9.64 7.62
C ALA A 34 -6.96 -10.51 8.88
N ASN A 35 -6.37 -9.98 9.95
CA ASN A 35 -6.27 -10.69 11.23
C ASN A 35 -7.61 -10.89 11.93
N MET A 36 -8.50 -9.90 11.86
CA MET A 36 -9.88 -10.05 12.36
C MET A 36 -10.61 -11.16 11.59
N GLY A 37 -10.50 -11.17 10.27
CA GLY A 37 -11.06 -12.22 9.42
C GLY A 37 -10.50 -13.60 9.76
N ALA A 38 -9.18 -13.74 9.83
CA ALA A 38 -8.54 -15.00 10.21
C ALA A 38 -9.03 -15.52 11.57
N ARG A 39 -9.19 -14.62 12.56
CA ARG A 39 -9.71 -14.97 13.89
C ARG A 39 -11.19 -15.37 13.88
N GLN A 40 -11.99 -14.76 13.02
CA GLN A 40 -13.42 -14.99 12.95
C GLN A 40 -13.77 -16.28 12.19
N TYR A 41 -13.06 -16.54 11.09
CA TYR A 41 -13.36 -17.67 10.19
C TYR A 41 -12.52 -18.92 10.45
N ALA A 42 -11.33 -18.79 11.06
CA ALA A 42 -10.41 -19.91 11.22
C ALA A 42 -10.14 -20.28 12.69
N ARG A 43 -11.04 -19.86 13.59
CA ARG A 43 -10.94 -20.05 15.04
C ARG A 43 -10.79 -21.53 15.40
N GLY A 44 -9.67 -21.89 16.04
CA GLY A 44 -9.37 -23.29 16.42
C GLY A 44 -8.57 -24.10 15.38
N THR A 45 -8.14 -23.47 14.29
CA THR A 45 -7.29 -24.09 13.25
C THR A 45 -5.89 -23.47 13.20
N LEU A 46 -4.93 -24.13 12.55
CA LEU A 46 -3.56 -23.63 12.32
C LEU A 46 -3.49 -22.24 11.67
N LEU A 47 -4.54 -21.82 10.95
CA LEU A 47 -4.65 -20.47 10.37
C LEU A 47 -4.78 -19.36 11.43
N THR A 48 -5.23 -19.69 12.65
CA THR A 48 -5.21 -18.74 13.78
C THR A 48 -3.77 -18.47 14.23
N ASP A 49 -2.88 -19.46 14.18
CA ASP A 49 -1.46 -19.31 14.49
C ASP A 49 -0.69 -18.65 13.33
N LEU A 50 -1.06 -18.94 12.08
CA LEU A 50 -0.51 -18.32 10.87
C LEU A 50 -1.10 -16.93 10.55
N ARG A 51 -1.95 -16.35 11.41
CA ARG A 51 -2.58 -15.03 11.18
C ARG A 51 -1.59 -13.94 10.81
N PHE A 52 -0.39 -13.98 11.39
CA PHE A 52 0.68 -13.05 11.06
C PHE A 52 1.07 -13.12 9.57
N PHE A 53 1.21 -14.33 9.01
CA PHE A 53 1.50 -14.54 7.60
C PHE A 53 0.33 -14.16 6.70
N VAL A 54 -0.91 -14.42 7.12
CA VAL A 54 -2.12 -13.98 6.39
C VAL A 54 -2.18 -12.45 6.32
N GLY A 55 -1.89 -11.78 7.44
CA GLY A 55 -1.81 -10.32 7.49
C GLY A 55 -0.69 -9.77 6.59
N LEU A 56 0.50 -10.36 6.62
CA LEU A 56 1.61 -9.95 5.75
C LEU A 56 1.29 -10.19 4.28
N LEU A 57 0.71 -11.33 3.92
CA LEU A 57 0.29 -11.64 2.56
C LEU A 57 -0.76 -10.65 2.06
N ALA A 58 -1.75 -10.31 2.91
CA ALA A 58 -2.77 -9.33 2.57
C ALA A 58 -2.16 -7.94 2.31
N VAL A 59 -1.25 -7.49 3.18
CA VAL A 59 -0.52 -6.23 2.98
C VAL A 59 0.29 -6.25 1.69
N PHE A 60 1.04 -7.33 1.45
CA PHE A 60 1.82 -7.49 0.23
C PHE A 60 0.93 -7.37 -1.02
N LEU A 61 -0.17 -8.12 -1.08
CA LEU A 61 -1.10 -8.07 -2.21
C LEU A 61 -1.65 -6.66 -2.43
N VAL A 62 -2.12 -6.00 -1.37
CA VAL A 62 -2.68 -4.64 -1.48
C VAL A 62 -1.65 -3.65 -1.99
N LEU A 63 -0.41 -3.70 -1.49
CA LEU A 63 0.66 -2.83 -1.97
C LEU A 63 1.05 -3.15 -3.42
N THR A 64 1.12 -4.43 -3.81
CA THR A 64 1.39 -4.84 -5.20
C THR A 64 0.30 -4.36 -6.15
N PHE A 65 -0.97 -4.50 -5.78
CA PHE A 65 -2.08 -3.98 -6.58
C PHE A 65 -2.04 -2.46 -6.67
N SER A 66 -1.73 -1.78 -5.56
CA SER A 66 -1.61 -0.31 -5.53
C SER A 66 -0.51 0.16 -6.47
N ASP A 67 0.66 -0.47 -6.45
CA ASP A 67 1.76 -0.18 -7.37
C ASP A 67 1.35 -0.41 -8.84
N ARG A 68 0.68 -1.53 -9.15
CA ARG A 68 0.13 -1.79 -10.50
C ARG A 68 -0.87 -0.73 -10.95
N ILE A 69 -1.76 -0.28 -10.07
CA ILE A 69 -2.73 0.78 -10.38
C ILE A 69 -1.98 2.08 -10.65
N ILE A 70 -0.98 2.43 -9.84
CA ILE A 70 -0.16 3.63 -10.04
C ILE A 70 0.54 3.56 -11.40
N GLN A 71 1.15 2.43 -11.74
CA GLN A 71 1.80 2.22 -13.03
C GLN A 71 0.81 2.32 -14.20
N PHE A 72 -0.38 1.73 -14.07
CA PHE A 72 -1.44 1.80 -15.08
C PHE A 72 -1.97 3.24 -15.28
N VAL A 73 -2.20 3.97 -14.19
CA VAL A 73 -2.62 5.37 -14.25
C VAL A 73 -1.50 6.22 -14.86
N ARG A 74 -0.25 5.95 -14.51
CA ARG A 74 0.91 6.64 -15.08
C ARG A 74 1.03 6.40 -16.58
N SER A 75 0.87 5.17 -17.08
CA SER A 75 0.92 4.91 -18.53
C SER A 75 -0.22 5.62 -19.27
N LYS A 76 -1.45 5.56 -18.74
CA LYS A 76 -2.60 6.27 -19.33
C LYS A 76 -2.45 7.80 -19.34
N LEU A 77 -1.84 8.39 -18.32
CA LEU A 77 -1.63 9.84 -18.24
C LEU A 77 -0.40 10.31 -19.02
N SER A 78 0.62 9.47 -19.18
CA SER A 78 1.82 9.80 -19.96
C SER A 78 1.63 9.62 -21.46
N GLY A 79 0.54 8.99 -21.91
CA GLY A 79 0.17 8.95 -23.34
C GLY A 79 0.94 7.94 -24.17
N ASP A 80 1.42 6.85 -23.56
CA ASP A 80 1.92 5.65 -24.23
C ASP A 80 0.87 4.53 -24.20
#